data_AF-A0A1G6GKW2-F1
#
_entry.id   AF-A0A1G6GKW2-F1
#
_cell.length_a   1.000
_cell.length_b   1.000
_cell.length_c   1.000
_cell.angle_alpha   90.00
_cell.angle_beta   90.00
_cell.angle_gamma   90.00
#
_symmetry.space_group_name_H-M   'P 1'
#
loop_
_entity.id
_entity.type
_entity.pdbx_description
1 polymer ?
#
loop_
_entity_poly.entity_id
_entity_poly.type
_entity_poly.pdbx_seq_one_letter_code
_entity_poly.pdbx_strand_id
1 'polypeptide(L)'
;MRADKNDVYARMIKEVERAAQKIYRKLVSTLYTAPVHIESLVNEWKRNEAQLFEEAPLFVYIACLEQVFSFVTLEELVRYERRFTDFARGITANVKQLLEKQDFKSNEQFLTQMIVTKYSRHAREERSPWTMLFHMWQEMAPEEELQKIKLQLEELYPFKEAAKSAQLVCAYFFVRLQEEERALLSLQARSYEIETQDVAIHIEHLSKRAQYIAVKRWLQALFPGQSIHFGALQIYADQAEVALAVHPEETCIKVWNRFVQNPSERTFMMLVAPLNETQTEIILQDVLPRLRARLFSDGVRLSYVQLLYRYRRYEEAMTYFLVDEDQPFMLSSVKRALLQAAAENYPEQAKPIYHQFIVRFVEKRSRKHYIEAVNYTVQLRKLYEATSDMERYEHFLEKLKVMYRTSRVFIEELKRRA
;
A
#
# COMPACT_ATOMS: atom_id res chain seq x y z
N MET A 1 -8.38 -33.18 -39.17
CA MET A 1 -7.62 -32.27 -38.28
C MET A 1 -8.19 -32.08 -36.86
N ARG A 2 -9.49 -32.26 -36.57
CA ARG A 2 -10.00 -32.19 -35.17
C ARG A 2 -9.65 -33.43 -34.30
N ALA A 3 -9.52 -34.61 -34.90
CA ALA A 3 -9.19 -35.85 -34.17
C ALA A 3 -7.75 -35.85 -33.60
N ASP A 4 -6.83 -35.12 -34.24
CA ASP A 4 -5.42 -35.04 -33.84
C ASP A 4 -5.23 -34.16 -32.59
N LYS A 5 -5.95 -33.03 -32.51
CA LYS A 5 -5.91 -32.14 -31.34
C LYS A 5 -6.37 -32.85 -30.07
N ASN A 6 -7.44 -33.66 -30.14
CA ASN A 6 -7.96 -34.35 -28.97
C ASN A 6 -6.96 -35.38 -28.40
N ASP A 7 -6.18 -36.07 -29.25
CA ASP A 7 -5.15 -37.00 -28.79
C ASP A 7 -3.97 -36.25 -28.16
N VAL A 8 -3.57 -35.10 -28.73
CA VAL A 8 -2.55 -34.21 -28.13
C VAL A 8 -2.99 -33.71 -26.75
N TYR A 9 -4.23 -33.25 -26.59
CA TYR A 9 -4.77 -32.82 -25.30
C TYR A 9 -4.83 -33.98 -24.29
N ALA A 10 -5.24 -35.16 -24.71
CA ALA A 10 -5.30 -36.33 -23.82
C ALA A 10 -3.92 -36.77 -23.34
N ARG A 11 -2.90 -36.73 -24.21
CA ARG A 11 -1.50 -37.00 -23.82
C ARG A 11 -0.98 -35.94 -22.86
N MET A 12 -1.25 -34.66 -23.14
CA MET A 12 -0.89 -33.55 -22.26
C MET A 12 -1.47 -33.72 -20.85
N ILE A 13 -2.75 -34.03 -20.74
CA ILE A 13 -3.40 -34.23 -19.44
C ILE A 13 -2.73 -35.36 -18.66
N LYS A 14 -2.40 -36.49 -19.30
CA LYS A 14 -1.69 -37.61 -18.66
C LYS A 14 -0.29 -37.24 -18.16
N GLU A 15 0.43 -36.41 -18.90
CA GLU A 15 1.76 -35.95 -18.49
C GLU A 15 1.67 -34.96 -17.32
N VAL A 16 0.72 -34.03 -17.38
CA VAL A 16 0.41 -33.09 -16.29
C VAL A 16 0.00 -33.86 -15.03
N GLU A 17 -0.85 -34.86 -15.14
CA GLU A 17 -1.30 -35.70 -14.02
C GLU A 17 -0.11 -36.41 -13.34
N ARG A 18 0.78 -37.03 -14.11
CA ARG A 18 1.99 -37.69 -13.56
C ARG A 18 2.91 -36.71 -12.83
N ALA A 19 3.10 -35.52 -13.38
CA ALA A 19 3.94 -34.49 -12.77
C ALA A 19 3.26 -33.87 -11.53
N ALA A 20 1.95 -33.62 -11.58
CA ALA A 20 1.14 -33.16 -10.46
C ALA A 20 1.15 -34.16 -9.30
N GLN A 21 1.07 -35.46 -9.58
CA GLN A 21 1.14 -36.50 -8.56
C GLN A 21 2.47 -36.47 -7.80
N LYS A 22 3.59 -36.21 -8.49
CA LYS A 22 4.91 -36.04 -7.83
C LYS A 22 4.91 -34.83 -6.91
N ILE A 23 4.34 -33.70 -7.34
CA ILE A 23 4.22 -32.49 -6.52
C ILE A 23 3.34 -32.74 -5.31
N TYR A 24 2.15 -33.32 -5.50
CA TYR A 24 1.24 -33.69 -4.41
C TYR A 24 1.95 -34.55 -3.36
N ARG A 25 2.67 -35.61 -3.77
CA ARG A 25 3.44 -36.44 -2.85
C ARG A 25 4.46 -35.62 -2.05
N LYS A 26 5.17 -34.68 -2.68
CA LYS A 26 6.11 -33.79 -1.98
C LYS A 26 5.41 -32.81 -1.01
N LEU A 27 4.21 -32.35 -1.34
CA LEU A 27 3.41 -31.47 -0.47
C LEU A 27 2.96 -32.19 0.81
N VAL A 28 2.69 -33.50 0.74
CA VAL A 28 2.23 -34.30 1.89
C VAL A 28 3.34 -35.09 2.62
N SER A 29 4.51 -35.33 1.99
CA SER A 29 5.51 -36.29 2.52
C SER A 29 6.36 -35.81 3.70
N THR A 30 6.49 -34.50 3.93
CA THR A 30 7.35 -33.96 5.01
C THR A 30 6.50 -33.35 6.12
N LEU A 31 6.88 -33.48 7.39
CA LEU A 31 6.14 -32.82 8.49
C LEU A 31 6.47 -31.31 8.60
N TYR A 32 7.64 -30.90 8.14
CA TYR A 32 8.07 -29.50 8.08
C TYR A 32 8.48 -29.13 6.66
N THR A 33 7.77 -28.18 6.06
CA THR A 33 8.08 -27.61 4.74
C THR A 33 8.19 -26.10 4.90
N ALA A 34 9.40 -25.57 4.86
CA ALA A 34 9.60 -24.12 4.86
C ALA A 34 9.07 -23.51 3.53
N PRO A 35 8.63 -22.24 3.51
CA PRO A 35 8.12 -21.57 2.31
C PRO A 35 9.04 -21.69 1.08
N VAL A 36 10.36 -21.64 1.28
CA VAL A 36 11.38 -21.80 0.23
C VAL A 36 11.27 -23.16 -0.49
N HIS A 37 10.86 -24.21 0.20
CA HIS A 37 10.66 -25.52 -0.44
C HIS A 37 9.42 -25.52 -1.34
N ILE A 38 8.33 -24.86 -0.92
CA ILE A 38 7.12 -24.71 -1.75
C ILE A 38 7.45 -23.88 -3.00
N GLU A 39 8.22 -22.81 -2.84
CA GLU A 39 8.72 -22.02 -3.97
C GLU A 39 9.59 -22.86 -4.92
N SER A 40 10.44 -23.73 -4.38
CA SER A 40 11.21 -24.68 -5.20
C SER A 40 10.31 -25.65 -5.97
N LEU A 41 9.19 -26.10 -5.42
CA LEU A 41 8.22 -26.96 -6.12
C LEU A 41 7.52 -26.20 -7.25
N VAL A 42 7.13 -24.96 -7.02
CA VAL A 42 6.54 -24.08 -8.03
C VAL A 42 7.55 -23.81 -9.16
N ASN A 43 8.81 -23.59 -8.83
CA ASN A 43 9.89 -23.38 -9.81
C ASN A 43 10.28 -24.68 -10.54
N GLU A 44 10.19 -25.84 -9.87
CA GLU A 44 10.32 -27.15 -10.53
C GLU A 44 9.20 -27.35 -11.55
N TRP A 45 7.95 -27.04 -11.17
CA TRP A 45 6.81 -27.08 -12.10
C TRP A 45 7.03 -26.17 -13.30
N LYS A 46 7.40 -24.90 -13.07
CA LYS A 46 7.66 -23.91 -14.13
C LYS A 46 8.74 -24.38 -15.13
N ARG A 47 9.79 -25.04 -14.64
CA ARG A 47 10.84 -25.60 -15.52
C ARG A 47 10.35 -26.79 -16.32
N ASN A 48 9.56 -27.67 -15.72
CA ASN A 48 8.98 -28.83 -16.40
C ASN A 48 7.91 -28.39 -17.43
N GLU A 49 7.11 -27.38 -17.11
CA GLU A 49 6.07 -26.81 -17.99
C GLU A 49 6.67 -26.27 -19.29
N ALA A 50 7.78 -25.52 -19.22
CA ALA A 50 8.50 -25.02 -20.38
C ALA A 50 9.01 -26.14 -21.32
N GLN A 51 9.19 -27.36 -20.81
CA GLN A 51 9.59 -28.52 -21.62
C GLN A 51 8.39 -29.29 -22.19
N LEU A 52 7.24 -29.19 -21.54
CA LEU A 52 6.07 -30.01 -21.82
C LEU A 52 5.23 -29.39 -22.95
N PHE A 53 4.89 -28.09 -22.90
CA PHE A 53 3.99 -27.49 -23.90
C PHE A 53 4.18 -25.97 -24.09
N GLU A 54 4.91 -25.56 -25.13
CA GLU A 54 5.07 -24.13 -25.50
C GLU A 54 3.76 -23.48 -25.99
N GLU A 55 2.84 -24.28 -26.55
CA GLU A 55 1.64 -23.75 -27.24
C GLU A 55 0.51 -23.31 -26.30
N ALA A 56 0.45 -23.82 -25.06
CA ALA A 56 -0.69 -23.59 -24.16
C ALA A 56 -0.29 -23.50 -22.66
N PRO A 57 0.66 -22.62 -22.29
CA PRO A 57 1.24 -22.58 -20.95
C PRO A 57 0.19 -22.36 -19.85
N LEU A 58 -0.79 -21.48 -20.09
CA LEU A 58 -1.88 -21.19 -19.14
C LEU A 58 -2.73 -22.42 -18.79
N PHE A 59 -3.04 -23.25 -19.79
CA PHE A 59 -3.80 -24.48 -19.57
C PHE A 59 -3.02 -25.46 -18.70
N VAL A 60 -1.71 -25.57 -18.90
CA VAL A 60 -0.84 -26.45 -18.12
C VAL A 60 -0.81 -26.08 -16.64
N TYR A 61 -0.72 -24.78 -16.30
CA TYR A 61 -0.78 -24.34 -14.89
C TYR A 61 -2.15 -24.62 -14.25
N ILE A 62 -3.24 -24.43 -14.99
CA ILE A 62 -4.60 -24.67 -14.47
C ILE A 62 -4.87 -26.16 -14.30
N ALA A 63 -4.45 -26.98 -15.27
CA ALA A 63 -4.50 -28.43 -15.17
C ALA A 63 -3.63 -28.93 -14.00
N CYS A 64 -2.47 -28.32 -13.75
CA CYS A 64 -1.66 -28.62 -12.56
C CYS A 64 -2.43 -28.44 -11.27
N LEU A 65 -3.06 -27.27 -11.09
CA LEU A 65 -3.87 -26.99 -9.91
C LEU A 65 -5.01 -28.01 -9.76
N GLU A 66 -5.73 -28.28 -10.85
CA GLU A 66 -6.79 -29.26 -10.85
C GLU A 66 -6.31 -30.64 -10.42
N GLN A 67 -5.23 -31.14 -11.01
CA GLN A 67 -4.71 -32.47 -10.70
C GLN A 67 -4.10 -32.55 -9.30
N VAL A 68 -3.37 -31.52 -8.85
CA VAL A 68 -2.82 -31.52 -7.49
C VAL A 68 -3.96 -31.58 -6.47
N PHE A 69 -5.01 -30.79 -6.64
CA PHE A 69 -6.13 -30.74 -5.68
C PHE A 69 -7.11 -31.91 -5.82
N SER A 70 -7.19 -32.58 -6.98
CA SER A 70 -8.00 -33.80 -7.13
C SER A 70 -7.45 -34.99 -6.34
N PHE A 71 -6.15 -34.99 -6.02
CA PHE A 71 -5.52 -36.03 -5.19
C PHE A 71 -5.69 -35.79 -3.67
N VAL A 72 -6.11 -34.59 -3.26
CA VAL A 72 -6.09 -34.19 -1.85
C VAL A 72 -7.41 -34.58 -1.18
N THR A 73 -7.32 -35.28 -0.05
CA THR A 73 -8.50 -35.49 0.81
C THR A 73 -8.79 -34.27 1.68
N LEU A 74 -10.03 -34.10 2.16
CA LEU A 74 -10.38 -32.98 3.03
C LEU A 74 -9.50 -32.93 4.30
N GLU A 75 -9.20 -34.08 4.90
CA GLU A 75 -8.34 -34.17 6.08
C GLU A 75 -6.91 -33.69 5.78
N GLU A 76 -6.34 -34.09 4.64
CA GLU A 76 -5.03 -33.62 4.19
C GLU A 76 -5.01 -32.13 3.89
N LEU A 77 -6.07 -31.60 3.26
CA LEU A 77 -6.20 -30.18 3.00
C LEU A 77 -6.24 -29.38 4.31
N VAL A 78 -6.88 -29.92 5.35
CA VAL A 78 -6.88 -29.31 6.68
C VAL A 78 -5.51 -29.39 7.34
N ARG A 79 -4.89 -30.56 7.32
CA ARG A 79 -3.59 -30.81 7.94
C ARG A 79 -2.46 -30.03 7.29
N TYR A 80 -2.51 -29.82 5.98
CA TYR A 80 -1.45 -29.20 5.18
C TYR A 80 -1.89 -27.89 4.52
N GLU A 81 -2.93 -27.24 5.04
CA GLU A 81 -3.58 -26.04 4.49
C GLU A 81 -2.60 -24.99 3.99
N ARG A 82 -1.65 -24.59 4.84
CA ARG A 82 -0.65 -23.56 4.49
C ARG A 82 0.13 -23.92 3.24
N ARG A 83 0.51 -25.19 3.06
CA ARG A 83 1.32 -25.64 1.92
C ARG A 83 0.54 -25.61 0.63
N PHE A 84 -0.69 -26.12 0.65
CA PHE A 84 -1.57 -26.08 -0.51
C PHE A 84 -1.94 -24.64 -0.88
N THR A 85 -2.16 -23.78 0.12
CA THR A 85 -2.41 -22.35 -0.09
C THR A 85 -1.20 -21.65 -0.71
N ASP A 86 0.00 -21.88 -0.18
CA ASP A 86 1.24 -21.28 -0.69
C ASP A 86 1.57 -21.79 -2.10
N PHE A 87 1.34 -23.08 -2.36
CA PHE A 87 1.49 -23.67 -3.69
C PHE A 87 0.49 -23.08 -4.69
N ALA A 88 -0.79 -23.01 -4.33
CA ALA A 88 -1.84 -22.41 -5.16
C ALA A 88 -1.53 -20.94 -5.47
N ARG A 89 -1.01 -20.19 -4.49
CA ARG A 89 -0.56 -18.80 -4.67
C ARG A 89 0.59 -18.71 -5.67
N GLY A 90 1.59 -19.58 -5.56
CA GLY A 90 2.72 -19.61 -6.49
C GLY A 90 2.30 -19.93 -7.92
N ILE A 91 1.40 -20.90 -8.12
CA ILE A 91 0.86 -21.21 -9.45
C ILE A 91 0.01 -20.03 -9.98
N THR A 92 -0.87 -19.47 -9.15
CA THR A 92 -1.70 -18.31 -9.53
C THR A 92 -0.85 -17.10 -9.94
N ALA A 93 0.28 -16.87 -9.26
CA ALA A 93 1.23 -15.82 -9.62
C ALA A 93 1.90 -16.07 -10.98
N ASN A 94 2.23 -17.32 -11.32
CA ASN A 94 2.74 -17.65 -12.66
C ASN A 94 1.66 -17.47 -13.74
N VAL A 95 0.41 -17.86 -13.47
CA VAL A 95 -0.72 -17.60 -14.38
C VAL A 95 -0.87 -16.10 -14.62
N LYS A 96 -0.85 -15.28 -13.56
CA LYS A 96 -0.87 -13.82 -13.65
C LYS A 96 0.27 -13.29 -14.53
N GLN A 97 1.50 -13.73 -14.28
CA GLN A 97 2.67 -13.31 -15.06
C GLN A 97 2.53 -13.65 -16.56
N LEU A 98 1.95 -14.80 -16.89
CA LEU A 98 1.71 -15.20 -18.29
C LEU A 98 0.63 -14.33 -18.94
N LEU A 99 -0.45 -14.05 -18.21
CA LEU A 99 -1.52 -13.15 -18.67
C LEU A 99 -1.05 -11.71 -18.85
N GLU A 100 -0.09 -11.24 -18.07
CA GLU A 100 0.52 -9.92 -18.25
C GLU A 100 1.43 -9.85 -19.49
N LYS A 101 2.00 -10.99 -19.91
CA LYS A 101 2.92 -11.08 -21.06
C LYS A 101 2.20 -11.33 -22.39
N GLN A 102 1.14 -12.12 -22.38
CA GLN A 102 0.32 -12.40 -23.55
C GLN A 102 -0.77 -11.33 -23.63
N ASP A 103 -1.01 -10.75 -24.81
CA ASP A 103 -2.17 -9.88 -24.99
C ASP A 103 -3.43 -10.70 -24.66
N PHE A 104 -4.06 -10.32 -23.54
CA PHE A 104 -5.14 -11.05 -22.87
C PHE A 104 -6.25 -11.47 -23.84
N LYS A 105 -6.48 -10.64 -24.87
CA LYS A 105 -7.53 -10.77 -25.90
C LYS A 105 -7.53 -12.08 -26.69
N SER A 106 -6.37 -12.70 -26.92
CA SER A 106 -6.27 -13.85 -27.85
C SER A 106 -6.84 -15.16 -27.29
N ASN A 107 -6.84 -15.34 -25.96
CA ASN A 107 -7.29 -16.55 -25.27
C ASN A 107 -8.33 -16.28 -24.16
N GLU A 108 -8.86 -15.06 -24.12
CA GLU A 108 -9.70 -14.50 -23.06
C GLU A 108 -10.93 -15.36 -22.75
N GLN A 109 -11.71 -15.72 -23.77
CA GLN A 109 -13.00 -16.40 -23.58
C GLN A 109 -12.86 -17.81 -23.02
N PHE A 110 -11.94 -18.60 -23.57
CA PHE A 110 -11.75 -19.99 -23.13
C PHE A 110 -11.24 -20.03 -21.68
N LEU A 111 -10.24 -19.21 -21.36
CA LEU A 111 -9.69 -19.13 -20.02
C LEU A 111 -10.73 -18.64 -19.01
N THR A 112 -11.45 -17.58 -19.36
CA THR A 112 -12.54 -17.03 -18.54
C THR A 112 -13.58 -18.10 -18.25
N GLN A 113 -14.08 -18.79 -19.27
CA GLN A 113 -15.06 -19.85 -19.09
C GLN A 113 -14.52 -20.97 -18.20
N MET A 114 -13.25 -21.37 -18.39
CA MET A 114 -12.63 -22.41 -17.57
C MET A 114 -12.53 -22.00 -16.09
N ILE A 115 -12.00 -20.80 -15.80
CA ILE A 115 -11.84 -20.30 -14.42
C ILE A 115 -13.20 -20.16 -13.75
N VAL A 116 -14.18 -19.54 -14.42
CA VAL A 116 -15.54 -19.37 -13.91
C VAL A 116 -16.19 -20.72 -13.64
N THR A 117 -16.10 -21.67 -14.58
CA THR A 117 -16.69 -23.02 -14.40
C THR A 117 -16.07 -23.74 -13.21
N LYS A 118 -14.74 -23.67 -13.03
CA LYS A 118 -14.07 -24.29 -11.88
C LYS A 118 -14.45 -23.62 -10.57
N TYR A 119 -14.42 -22.29 -10.53
CA TYR A 119 -14.86 -21.53 -9.35
C TYR A 119 -16.29 -21.92 -8.94
N SER A 120 -17.20 -21.96 -9.91
CA SER A 120 -18.61 -22.31 -9.72
C SER A 120 -18.79 -23.71 -9.14
N ARG A 121 -18.10 -24.70 -9.72
CA ARG A 121 -18.17 -26.10 -9.29
C ARG A 121 -17.66 -26.29 -7.87
N HIS A 122 -16.64 -25.53 -7.48
CA HIS A 122 -15.96 -25.66 -6.18
C HIS A 122 -16.32 -24.55 -5.19
N ALA A 123 -17.36 -23.76 -5.46
CA ALA A 123 -17.74 -22.61 -4.64
C ALA A 123 -18.13 -22.99 -3.19
N ARG A 124 -18.50 -24.26 -2.96
CA ARG A 124 -18.88 -24.79 -1.64
C ARG A 124 -17.69 -25.29 -0.81
N GLU A 125 -16.52 -25.40 -1.42
CA GLU A 125 -15.32 -25.95 -0.79
C GLU A 125 -14.51 -24.81 -0.16
N GLU A 126 -14.44 -24.78 1.17
CA GLU A 126 -13.55 -23.88 1.87
C GLU A 126 -12.10 -24.23 1.52
N ARG A 127 -11.28 -23.22 1.18
CA ARG A 127 -9.89 -23.37 0.69
C ARG A 127 -9.73 -23.90 -0.73
N SER A 128 -10.78 -23.81 -1.55
CA SER A 128 -10.66 -24.05 -2.98
C SER A 128 -9.58 -23.15 -3.62
N PRO A 129 -8.64 -23.68 -4.43
CA PRO A 129 -7.65 -22.86 -5.14
C PRO A 129 -8.32 -21.97 -6.21
N TRP A 130 -9.51 -22.37 -6.66
CA TRP A 130 -10.27 -21.68 -7.69
C TRP A 130 -10.77 -20.32 -7.23
N THR A 131 -11.02 -20.14 -5.94
CA THR A 131 -11.35 -18.83 -5.35
C THR A 131 -10.21 -17.83 -5.54
N MET A 132 -8.97 -18.25 -5.29
CA MET A 132 -7.79 -17.40 -5.46
C MET A 132 -7.52 -17.09 -6.93
N LEU A 133 -7.64 -18.10 -7.80
CA LEU A 133 -7.46 -17.93 -9.24
C LEU A 133 -8.53 -17.00 -9.84
N PHE A 134 -9.79 -17.17 -9.43
CA PHE A 134 -10.89 -16.31 -9.87
C PHE A 134 -10.73 -14.88 -9.36
N HIS A 135 -10.29 -14.69 -8.10
CA HIS A 135 -9.96 -13.36 -7.57
C HIS A 135 -8.86 -12.67 -8.37
N MET A 136 -7.76 -13.37 -8.66
CA MET A 136 -6.69 -12.83 -9.50
C MET A 136 -7.18 -12.50 -10.91
N TRP A 137 -7.92 -13.41 -11.53
CA TRP A 137 -8.44 -13.23 -12.89
C TRP A 137 -9.34 -12.00 -12.98
N GLN A 138 -10.27 -11.82 -12.04
CA GLN A 138 -11.17 -10.67 -12.10
C GLN A 138 -10.36 -9.37 -12.03
N GLU A 139 -9.37 -9.23 -11.14
CA GLU A 139 -8.55 -8.00 -11.06
C GLU A 139 -7.91 -7.58 -12.40
N MET A 140 -7.63 -8.56 -13.26
CA MET A 140 -7.06 -8.33 -14.60
C MET A 140 -8.12 -8.19 -15.69
N ALA A 141 -9.27 -8.83 -15.54
CA ALA A 141 -10.30 -8.87 -16.56
C ALA A 141 -10.91 -7.48 -16.81
N PRO A 142 -11.10 -7.09 -18.08
CA PRO A 142 -11.77 -5.85 -18.43
C PRO A 142 -13.25 -5.92 -18.01
N GLU A 143 -13.85 -4.76 -17.77
CA GLU A 143 -15.24 -4.66 -17.31
C GLU A 143 -16.23 -5.37 -18.27
N GLU A 144 -15.97 -5.33 -19.57
CA GLU A 144 -16.78 -6.02 -20.59
C GLU A 144 -16.85 -7.54 -20.38
N GLU A 145 -15.75 -8.19 -20.00
CA GLU A 145 -15.75 -9.64 -19.72
C GLU A 145 -16.47 -9.97 -18.42
N LEU A 146 -16.30 -9.12 -17.39
CA LEU A 146 -17.03 -9.29 -16.13
C LEU A 146 -18.55 -9.24 -16.39
N GLN A 147 -19.00 -8.31 -17.24
CA GLN A 147 -20.41 -8.22 -17.62
C GLN A 147 -20.89 -9.47 -18.37
N LYS A 148 -20.07 -10.06 -19.26
CA LYS A 148 -20.43 -11.28 -19.99
C LYS A 148 -20.67 -12.48 -19.08
N ILE A 149 -19.85 -12.65 -18.05
CA ILE A 149 -19.97 -13.79 -17.12
C ILE A 149 -20.93 -13.54 -15.96
N LYS A 150 -21.42 -12.30 -15.80
CA LYS A 150 -22.35 -11.92 -14.74
C LYS A 150 -23.55 -12.86 -14.67
N LEU A 151 -24.21 -13.13 -15.80
CA LEU A 151 -25.38 -14.01 -15.87
C LEU A 151 -25.06 -15.43 -15.38
N GLN A 152 -23.88 -15.96 -15.73
CA GLN A 152 -23.44 -17.29 -15.27
C GLN A 152 -23.24 -17.33 -13.76
N LEU A 153 -22.71 -16.24 -13.18
CA LEU A 153 -22.53 -16.14 -11.72
C LEU A 153 -23.84 -15.86 -10.98
N GLU A 154 -24.80 -15.19 -11.63
CA GLU A 154 -26.15 -15.00 -11.12
C GLU A 154 -26.93 -16.32 -11.05
N GLU A 155 -26.78 -17.22 -12.02
CA GLU A 155 -27.42 -18.55 -11.95
C GLU A 155 -26.93 -19.40 -10.78
N LEU A 156 -25.71 -19.13 -10.31
CA LEU A 156 -25.12 -19.79 -9.13
C LEU A 156 -25.56 -19.13 -7.81
N TYR A 157 -26.29 -18.02 -7.91
CA TYR A 157 -26.89 -17.31 -6.78
C TYR A 157 -28.28 -17.91 -6.47
N PRO A 158 -28.64 -18.17 -5.19
CA PRO A 158 -28.03 -17.65 -3.97
C PRO A 158 -26.98 -18.58 -3.36
N PHE A 159 -25.78 -18.05 -3.13
CA PHE A 159 -24.64 -18.68 -2.46
C PHE A 159 -24.86 -18.99 -0.97
N LYS A 160 -26.09 -19.33 -0.54
CA LYS A 160 -26.36 -19.75 0.85
C LYS A 160 -25.48 -20.93 1.28
N GLU A 161 -25.10 -21.77 0.32
CA GLU A 161 -24.27 -22.96 0.54
C GLU A 161 -22.80 -22.78 0.13
N ALA A 162 -22.38 -21.58 -0.32
CA ALA A 162 -20.99 -21.35 -0.69
C ALA A 162 -20.08 -21.30 0.54
N ALA A 163 -18.81 -21.58 0.33
CA ALA A 163 -17.74 -21.29 1.27
C ALA A 163 -17.61 -19.78 1.49
N LYS A 164 -17.12 -19.38 2.68
CA LYS A 164 -16.95 -17.95 3.03
C LYS A 164 -16.02 -17.26 2.03
N SER A 165 -14.89 -17.90 1.73
CA SER A 165 -13.91 -17.37 0.77
C SER A 165 -14.48 -17.17 -0.63
N ALA A 166 -15.26 -18.13 -1.14
CA ALA A 166 -15.92 -18.00 -2.44
C ALA A 166 -16.90 -16.81 -2.45
N GLN A 167 -17.72 -16.68 -1.40
CA GLN A 167 -18.69 -15.59 -1.27
C GLN A 167 -18.03 -14.21 -1.19
N LEU A 168 -16.91 -14.07 -0.49
CA LEU A 168 -16.13 -12.83 -0.46
C LEU A 168 -15.63 -12.43 -1.85
N VAL A 169 -15.09 -13.38 -2.60
CA VAL A 169 -14.59 -13.13 -3.97
C VAL A 169 -15.73 -12.80 -4.95
N CYS A 170 -16.91 -13.42 -4.78
CA CYS A 170 -18.11 -13.06 -5.55
C CYS A 170 -18.64 -11.68 -5.19
N ALA A 171 -18.69 -11.33 -3.90
CA ALA A 171 -19.07 -9.99 -3.47
C ALA A 171 -18.13 -8.93 -4.03
N TYR A 172 -16.82 -9.23 -4.13
CA TYR A 172 -15.86 -8.33 -4.76
C TYR A 172 -16.12 -8.15 -6.26
N PHE A 173 -16.49 -9.23 -6.95
CA PHE A 173 -16.90 -9.19 -8.35
C PHE A 173 -18.08 -8.24 -8.56
N PHE A 174 -19.12 -8.33 -7.74
CA PHE A 174 -20.26 -7.42 -7.82
C PHE A 174 -19.93 -5.97 -7.44
N VAL A 175 -19.01 -5.74 -6.49
CA VAL A 175 -18.48 -4.38 -6.20
C VAL A 175 -17.80 -3.77 -7.43
N ARG A 176 -17.05 -4.58 -8.20
CA ARG A 176 -16.42 -4.11 -9.44
C ARG A 176 -17.41 -3.81 -10.55
N LEU A 177 -18.55 -4.51 -10.59
CA LEU A 177 -19.66 -4.25 -11.50
C LEU A 177 -20.60 -3.14 -11.04
N GLN A 178 -20.26 -2.40 -9.99
CA GLN A 178 -21.08 -1.32 -9.42
C GLN A 178 -22.44 -1.80 -8.88
N GLU A 179 -22.47 -3.03 -8.36
CA GLU A 179 -23.65 -3.63 -7.72
C GLU A 179 -23.42 -3.81 -6.22
N GLU A 180 -23.10 -2.71 -5.54
CA GLU A 180 -22.67 -2.73 -4.14
C GLU A 180 -23.75 -3.24 -3.18
N GLU A 181 -25.03 -3.04 -3.51
CA GLU A 181 -26.17 -3.59 -2.76
C GLU A 181 -26.20 -5.11 -2.79
N ARG A 182 -26.05 -5.67 -4.00
CA ARG A 182 -26.11 -7.11 -4.19
C ARG A 182 -24.92 -7.80 -3.51
N ALA A 183 -23.74 -7.21 -3.65
CA ALA A 183 -22.55 -7.64 -2.93
C ALA A 183 -22.79 -7.62 -1.41
N LEU A 184 -23.33 -6.53 -0.87
CA LEU A 184 -23.62 -6.41 0.56
C LEU A 184 -24.65 -7.43 1.05
N LEU A 185 -25.78 -7.57 0.34
CA LEU A 185 -26.84 -8.54 0.65
C LEU A 185 -26.30 -9.96 0.68
N SER A 186 -25.37 -10.28 -0.24
CA SER A 186 -24.72 -11.58 -0.24
C SER A 186 -23.95 -11.81 1.06
N LEU A 187 -23.16 -10.84 1.52
CA LEU A 187 -22.34 -10.95 2.72
C LEU A 187 -23.14 -10.88 4.03
N GLN A 188 -24.20 -10.07 4.07
CA GLN A 188 -25.05 -9.91 5.26
C GLN A 188 -25.65 -11.21 5.77
N ALA A 189 -25.92 -12.17 4.88
CA ALA A 189 -26.42 -13.50 5.24
C ALA A 189 -25.49 -14.27 6.19
N ARG A 190 -24.20 -13.89 6.26
CA ARG A 190 -23.16 -14.49 7.12
C ARG A 190 -22.34 -13.44 7.85
N SER A 191 -22.94 -12.30 8.21
CA SER A 191 -22.23 -11.20 8.88
C SER A 191 -21.47 -11.63 10.14
N TYR A 192 -21.94 -12.67 10.85
CA TYR A 192 -21.29 -13.21 12.04
C TYR A 192 -19.97 -13.98 11.77
N GLU A 193 -19.73 -14.44 10.53
CA GLU A 193 -18.49 -15.09 10.11
C GLU A 193 -17.48 -14.12 9.49
N ILE A 194 -17.91 -12.90 9.17
CA ILE A 194 -17.11 -11.91 8.43
C ILE A 194 -16.36 -11.04 9.42
N GLU A 195 -15.06 -10.92 9.21
CA GLU A 195 -14.17 -10.03 9.94
C GLU A 195 -13.84 -8.80 9.11
N THR A 196 -13.31 -7.75 9.75
CA THR A 196 -12.95 -6.51 9.08
C THR A 196 -11.90 -6.71 7.97
N GLN A 197 -10.99 -7.68 8.15
CA GLN A 197 -9.95 -7.99 7.17
C GLN A 197 -10.49 -8.67 5.92
N ASP A 198 -11.61 -9.39 6.01
CA ASP A 198 -12.20 -10.12 4.89
C ASP A 198 -12.77 -9.18 3.83
N VAL A 199 -13.26 -8.01 4.24
CA VAL A 199 -13.90 -7.01 3.37
C VAL A 199 -13.02 -5.79 3.08
N ALA A 200 -11.74 -5.83 3.48
CA ALA A 200 -10.83 -4.71 3.30
C ALA A 200 -10.65 -4.31 1.83
N ILE A 201 -10.51 -5.30 0.94
CA ILE A 201 -10.38 -5.04 -0.49
C ILE A 201 -11.66 -4.43 -1.09
N HIS A 202 -12.84 -4.81 -0.61
CA HIS A 202 -14.12 -4.27 -1.06
C HIS A 202 -14.25 -2.82 -0.65
N ILE A 203 -14.03 -2.52 0.63
CA ILE A 203 -14.11 -1.16 1.18
C ILE A 203 -13.06 -0.24 0.56
N GLU A 204 -11.84 -0.73 0.32
CA GLU A 204 -10.81 0.02 -0.39
C GLU A 204 -11.27 0.37 -1.82
N HIS A 205 -11.86 -0.58 -2.54
CA HIS A 205 -12.37 -0.35 -3.90
C HIS A 205 -13.50 0.68 -3.93
N LEU A 206 -14.45 0.59 -2.99
CA LEU A 206 -15.53 1.58 -2.84
C LEU A 206 -14.97 2.97 -2.55
N SER A 207 -13.98 3.06 -1.66
CA SER A 207 -13.35 4.32 -1.26
C SER A 207 -12.60 4.95 -2.43
N LYS A 208 -11.88 4.17 -3.25
CA LYS A 208 -11.22 4.64 -4.49
C LYS A 208 -12.20 5.22 -5.50
N ARG A 209 -13.44 4.71 -5.56
CA ARG A 209 -14.53 5.21 -6.42
C ARG A 209 -15.36 6.32 -5.75
N ALA A 210 -14.92 6.85 -4.61
CA ALA A 210 -15.64 7.85 -3.80
C ALA A 210 -17.07 7.43 -3.41
N GLN A 211 -17.35 6.13 -3.29
CA GLN A 211 -18.66 5.58 -2.91
C GLN A 211 -18.83 5.55 -1.38
N TYR A 212 -18.68 6.71 -0.72
CA TYR A 212 -18.62 6.81 0.74
C TYR A 212 -19.93 6.43 1.44
N ILE A 213 -21.08 6.63 0.79
CA ILE A 213 -22.38 6.16 1.29
C ILE A 213 -22.38 4.63 1.37
N ALA A 214 -21.89 3.95 0.34
CA ALA A 214 -21.78 2.50 0.32
C ALA A 214 -20.81 2.01 1.39
N VAL A 215 -19.64 2.64 1.54
CA VAL A 215 -18.68 2.33 2.62
C VAL A 215 -19.35 2.38 4.00
N LYS A 216 -20.03 3.50 4.31
CA LYS A 216 -20.73 3.66 5.59
C LYS A 216 -21.80 2.59 5.80
N ARG A 217 -22.61 2.30 4.78
CA ARG A 217 -23.64 1.27 4.85
C ARG A 217 -23.04 -0.11 5.07
N TRP A 218 -21.97 -0.47 4.36
CA TRP A 218 -21.29 -1.75 4.53
C TRP A 218 -20.77 -1.94 5.95
N LEU A 219 -20.11 -0.92 6.52
CA LEU A 219 -19.61 -0.97 7.89
C LEU A 219 -20.75 -1.16 8.91
N GLN A 220 -21.87 -0.44 8.74
CA GLN A 220 -23.04 -0.57 9.62
C GLN A 220 -23.74 -1.93 9.48
N ALA A 221 -23.85 -2.43 8.26
CA ALA A 221 -24.54 -3.67 7.93
C ALA A 221 -23.77 -4.92 8.38
N LEU A 222 -22.45 -4.93 8.20
CA LEU A 222 -21.60 -6.08 8.50
C LEU A 222 -21.10 -6.05 9.94
N PHE A 223 -20.95 -4.86 10.54
CA PHE A 223 -20.39 -4.70 11.90
C PHE A 223 -21.27 -3.81 12.79
N PRO A 224 -22.56 -4.12 12.99
CA PRO A 224 -23.52 -3.25 13.69
C PRO A 224 -23.14 -2.91 15.14
N GLY A 225 -22.31 -3.72 15.81
CA GLY A 225 -21.82 -3.48 17.17
C GLY A 225 -20.50 -2.73 17.27
N GLN A 226 -19.77 -2.53 16.16
CA GLN A 226 -18.46 -1.89 16.15
C GLN A 226 -18.60 -0.40 15.77
N SER A 227 -19.11 0.42 16.67
CA SER A 227 -19.25 1.87 16.40
C SER A 227 -17.98 2.68 16.65
N ILE A 228 -16.99 2.10 17.34
CA ILE A 228 -15.82 2.84 17.85
C ILE A 228 -14.54 2.48 17.10
N HIS A 229 -14.35 1.21 16.72
CA HIS A 229 -13.12 0.77 16.08
C HIS A 229 -13.34 -0.35 15.07
N PHE A 230 -12.95 -0.11 13.81
CA PHE A 230 -13.00 -1.08 12.71
C PHE A 230 -11.65 -1.68 12.32
N GLY A 231 -10.66 -1.66 13.23
CA GLY A 231 -9.31 -2.17 12.95
C GLY A 231 -8.68 -1.53 11.72
N ALA A 232 -8.27 -2.35 10.75
CA ALA A 232 -7.68 -1.91 9.47
C ALA A 232 -8.65 -1.07 8.61
N LEU A 233 -9.97 -1.19 8.79
CA LEU A 233 -10.95 -0.41 8.03
C LEU A 233 -11.19 0.99 8.61
N GLN A 234 -10.61 1.31 9.78
CA GLN A 234 -10.87 2.58 10.45
C GLN A 234 -10.56 3.78 9.55
N ILE A 235 -9.51 3.69 8.74
CA ILE A 235 -9.12 4.76 7.82
C ILE A 235 -10.19 5.06 6.78
N TYR A 236 -10.90 4.03 6.28
CA TYR A 236 -11.97 4.19 5.30
C TYR A 236 -13.27 4.65 5.96
N ALA A 237 -13.53 4.22 7.20
CA ALA A 237 -14.62 4.73 8.01
C ALA A 237 -14.47 6.24 8.26
N ASP A 238 -13.27 6.65 8.69
CA ASP A 238 -12.91 8.04 8.93
C ASP A 238 -12.98 8.87 7.65
N GLN A 239 -12.49 8.33 6.53
CA GLN A 239 -12.60 8.98 5.22
C GLN A 239 -14.05 9.17 4.78
N ALA A 240 -14.91 8.17 4.98
CA ALA A 240 -16.34 8.27 4.66
C ALA A 240 -17.06 9.26 5.59
N GLU A 241 -16.69 9.32 6.88
CA GLU A 241 -17.22 10.31 7.83
C GLU A 241 -16.88 11.74 7.40
N VAL A 242 -15.64 11.99 6.99
CA VAL A 242 -15.18 13.28 6.46
C VAL A 242 -15.87 13.63 5.15
N ALA A 243 -15.99 12.69 4.21
CA ALA A 243 -16.59 12.93 2.90
C ALA A 243 -18.11 13.21 2.96
N LEU A 244 -18.81 12.63 3.93
CA LEU A 244 -20.26 12.77 4.08
C LEU A 244 -20.66 13.94 5.00
N ALA A 245 -19.69 14.58 5.65
CA ALA A 245 -19.93 15.72 6.52
C ALA A 245 -20.14 17.01 5.69
N VAL A 246 -21.12 17.82 6.10
CA VAL A 246 -21.36 19.15 5.49
C VAL A 246 -20.27 20.14 5.89
N HIS A 247 -19.86 20.08 7.17
CA HIS A 247 -18.80 20.90 7.77
C HIS A 247 -17.77 20.00 8.45
N PRO A 248 -16.90 19.31 7.69
CA PRO A 248 -15.97 18.31 8.22
C PRO A 248 -15.04 18.84 9.33
N GLU A 249 -14.68 20.12 9.26
CA GLU A 249 -13.91 20.86 10.26
C GLU A 249 -14.60 20.88 11.65
N GLU A 250 -15.93 20.94 11.68
CA GLU A 250 -16.72 21.04 12.91
C GLU A 250 -17.26 19.68 13.36
N THR A 251 -17.70 18.84 12.41
CA THR A 251 -18.41 17.61 12.73
C THR A 251 -17.50 16.41 12.95
N CYS A 252 -16.29 16.41 12.37
CA CYS A 252 -15.40 15.25 12.37
C CYS A 252 -14.25 15.36 13.39
N ILE A 253 -14.48 16.06 14.51
CA ILE A 253 -13.48 16.24 15.58
C ILE A 253 -12.87 14.90 16.04
N LYS A 254 -13.68 13.83 16.12
CA LYS A 254 -13.20 12.49 16.50
C LYS A 254 -12.19 11.92 15.50
N VAL A 255 -12.40 12.12 14.20
CA VAL A 255 -11.47 11.69 13.14
C VAL A 255 -10.14 12.41 13.30
N TRP A 256 -10.17 13.74 13.44
CA TRP A 256 -8.94 14.53 13.57
C TRP A 256 -8.20 14.24 14.89
N ASN A 257 -8.94 13.96 15.97
CA ASN A 257 -8.35 13.48 17.22
C ASN A 257 -7.59 12.16 17.04
N ARG A 258 -8.17 11.19 16.33
CA ARG A 258 -7.50 9.93 16.00
C ARG A 258 -6.27 10.15 15.13
N PHE A 259 -6.39 10.99 14.10
CA PHE A 259 -5.26 11.35 13.23
C PHE A 259 -4.09 11.95 14.03
N VAL A 260 -4.34 12.92 14.90
CA VAL A 260 -3.29 13.57 15.70
C VAL A 260 -2.62 12.59 16.68
N GLN A 261 -3.29 11.52 17.08
CA GLN A 261 -2.69 10.48 17.93
C GLN A 261 -1.69 9.59 17.17
N ASN A 262 -1.98 9.23 15.92
CA ASN A 262 -1.14 8.38 15.09
C ASN A 262 -1.01 8.97 13.67
N PRO A 263 -0.33 10.11 13.51
CA PRO A 263 -0.30 10.82 12.25
C PRO A 263 0.58 10.09 11.23
N SER A 264 0.17 10.14 9.97
CA SER A 264 1.00 9.84 8.82
C SER A 264 0.58 10.70 7.65
N GLU A 265 1.52 11.12 6.80
CA GLU A 265 1.20 11.89 5.60
C GLU A 265 0.17 11.14 4.72
N ARG A 266 0.35 9.83 4.54
CA ARG A 266 -0.59 8.99 3.76
C ARG A 266 -2.00 9.04 4.32
N THR A 267 -2.16 8.91 5.64
CA THR A 267 -3.47 8.97 6.30
C THR A 267 -4.11 10.34 6.11
N PHE A 268 -3.34 11.42 6.31
CA PHE A 268 -3.84 12.78 6.09
C PHE A 268 -4.36 12.95 4.66
N MET A 269 -3.56 12.52 3.68
CA MET A 269 -3.93 12.61 2.27
C MET A 269 -5.21 11.82 1.92
N MET A 270 -5.41 10.66 2.54
CA MET A 270 -6.65 9.90 2.36
C MET A 270 -7.86 10.63 2.95
N LEU A 271 -7.70 11.25 4.13
CA LEU A 271 -8.79 11.96 4.81
C LEU A 271 -9.18 13.25 4.10
N VAL A 272 -8.23 13.99 3.53
CA VAL A 272 -8.51 15.26 2.83
C VAL A 272 -8.81 15.09 1.33
N ALA A 273 -8.64 13.88 0.77
CA ALA A 273 -8.99 13.60 -0.63
C ALA A 273 -10.41 14.02 -1.07
N PRO A 274 -11.47 13.87 -0.25
CA PRO A 274 -12.81 14.31 -0.64
C PRO A 274 -13.06 15.82 -0.43
N LEU A 275 -12.09 16.57 0.10
CA LEU A 275 -12.26 17.96 0.51
C LEU A 275 -11.74 18.93 -0.56
N ASN A 276 -12.30 20.14 -0.57
CA ASN A 276 -11.74 21.23 -1.37
C ASN A 276 -10.54 21.89 -0.66
N GLU A 277 -9.85 22.79 -1.37
CA GLU A 277 -8.66 23.47 -0.85
C GLU A 277 -8.97 24.32 0.40
N THR A 278 -10.12 25.00 0.42
CA THR A 278 -10.55 25.83 1.56
C THR A 278 -10.80 25.00 2.81
N GLN A 279 -11.52 23.88 2.69
CA GLN A 279 -11.76 22.95 3.81
C GLN A 279 -10.44 22.34 4.30
N THR A 280 -9.57 21.95 3.37
CA THR A 280 -8.24 21.40 3.71
C THR A 280 -7.41 22.41 4.51
N GLU A 281 -7.44 23.69 4.11
CA GLU A 281 -6.75 24.78 4.79
C GLU A 281 -7.29 24.99 6.22
N ILE A 282 -8.62 24.99 6.41
CA ILE A 282 -9.24 25.09 7.75
C ILE A 282 -8.76 23.93 8.64
N ILE A 283 -8.74 22.70 8.11
CA ILE A 283 -8.26 21.53 8.85
C ILE A 283 -6.77 21.65 9.19
N LEU A 284 -5.94 22.13 8.27
CA LEU A 284 -4.51 22.35 8.54
C LEU A 284 -4.28 23.36 9.66
N GLN A 285 -5.09 24.42 9.72
CA GLN A 285 -5.02 25.43 10.78
C GLN A 285 -5.34 24.85 12.17
N ASP A 286 -6.22 23.84 12.28
CA ASP A 286 -6.45 23.12 13.54
C ASP A 286 -5.36 22.06 13.82
N VAL A 287 -5.04 21.24 12.82
CA VAL A 287 -4.24 20.03 12.99
C VAL A 287 -2.77 20.35 13.23
N LEU A 288 -2.17 21.31 12.51
CA LEU A 288 -0.73 21.61 12.61
C LEU A 288 -0.33 22.06 14.01
N PRO A 289 -1.02 23.01 14.68
CA PRO A 289 -0.70 23.39 16.07
C PRO A 289 -0.76 22.20 17.04
N ARG A 290 -1.73 21.31 16.84
CA ARG A 290 -1.92 20.12 17.70
C ARG A 290 -0.83 19.07 17.50
N LEU A 291 -0.36 18.90 16.26
CA LEU A 291 0.83 18.07 15.97
C LEU A 291 2.08 18.69 16.56
N ARG A 292 2.24 20.02 16.45
CA ARG A 292 3.37 20.77 17.00
C ARG A 292 3.50 20.59 18.51
N ALA A 293 2.38 20.60 19.24
CA ALA A 293 2.34 20.32 20.68
C ALA A 293 2.81 18.89 21.05
N ARG A 294 2.98 18.00 20.05
CA ARG A 294 3.29 16.57 20.23
C ARG A 294 4.57 16.13 19.52
N LEU A 295 5.48 17.05 19.19
CA LEU A 295 6.75 16.76 18.48
C LEU A 295 7.76 15.91 19.28
N PHE A 296 7.42 15.48 20.50
CA PHE A 296 8.22 14.55 21.28
C PHE A 296 8.30 13.14 20.66
N SER A 297 7.34 12.76 19.81
CA SER A 297 7.36 11.50 19.05
C SER A 297 7.94 11.70 17.66
N ASP A 298 8.92 10.88 17.27
CA ASP A 298 9.57 10.96 15.95
C ASP A 298 8.58 10.77 14.79
N GLY A 299 7.58 9.90 14.95
CA GLY A 299 6.54 9.69 13.93
C GLY A 299 5.64 10.93 13.74
N VAL A 300 5.32 11.62 14.83
CA VAL A 300 4.57 12.89 14.80
C VAL A 300 5.42 13.98 14.15
N ARG A 301 6.70 14.07 14.52
CA ARG A 301 7.65 15.04 13.97
C ARG A 301 7.82 14.86 12.46
N LEU A 302 7.98 13.63 11.99
CA LEU A 302 8.08 13.33 10.57
C LEU A 302 6.82 13.76 9.82
N SER A 303 5.65 13.36 10.32
CA SER A 303 4.37 13.70 9.70
C SER A 303 4.13 15.21 9.66
N TYR A 304 4.45 15.93 10.75
CA TYR A 304 4.35 17.38 10.81
C TYR A 304 5.22 18.03 9.73
N VAL A 305 6.50 17.67 9.64
CA VAL A 305 7.43 18.19 8.61
C VAL A 305 6.94 17.86 7.20
N GLN A 306 6.43 16.65 6.95
CA GLN A 306 5.86 16.28 5.66
C GLN A 306 4.67 17.16 5.26
N LEU A 307 3.76 17.43 6.20
CA LEU A 307 2.63 18.33 5.96
C LEU A 307 3.09 19.76 5.71
N LEU A 308 4.06 20.27 6.48
CA LEU A 308 4.60 21.60 6.25
C LEU A 308 5.20 21.74 4.85
N TYR A 309 5.94 20.73 4.41
CA TYR A 309 6.55 20.70 3.08
C TYR A 309 5.51 20.64 1.97
N ARG A 310 4.56 19.70 2.09
CA ARG A 310 3.54 19.46 1.08
C ARG A 310 2.63 20.67 0.86
N TYR A 311 2.21 21.31 1.95
CA TYR A 311 1.30 22.46 1.91
C TYR A 311 2.03 23.81 1.95
N ARG A 312 3.35 23.82 1.72
CA ARG A 312 4.18 25.03 1.63
C ARG A 312 4.04 25.97 2.83
N ARG A 313 3.89 25.39 4.02
CA ARG A 313 3.76 26.10 5.31
C ARG A 313 5.13 26.52 5.82
N TYR A 314 5.78 27.38 5.04
CA TYR A 314 7.18 27.72 5.25
C TYR A 314 7.38 28.59 6.50
N GLU A 315 6.43 29.46 6.87
CA GLU A 315 6.51 30.26 8.10
C GLU A 315 6.54 29.37 9.35
N GLU A 316 5.66 28.36 9.40
CA GLU A 316 5.64 27.37 10.47
C GLU A 316 6.88 26.47 10.42
N ALA A 317 7.41 26.19 9.22
CA ALA A 317 8.67 25.48 9.07
C ALA A 317 9.85 26.27 9.64
N MET A 318 9.89 27.60 9.45
CA MET A 318 10.91 28.44 10.05
C MET A 318 10.84 28.37 11.58
N THR A 319 9.63 28.48 12.12
CA THR A 319 9.41 28.38 13.57
C THR A 319 9.84 27.01 14.10
N TYR A 320 9.52 25.93 13.37
CA TYR A 320 9.94 24.58 13.70
C TYR A 320 11.47 24.45 13.77
N PHE A 321 12.22 24.91 12.76
CA PHE A 321 13.68 24.79 12.77
C PHE A 321 14.36 25.65 13.83
N LEU A 322 13.78 26.81 14.16
CA LEU A 322 14.32 27.70 15.18
C LEU A 322 14.09 27.18 16.60
N VAL A 323 12.89 26.65 16.86
CA VAL A 323 12.41 26.37 18.21
C VAL A 323 12.42 24.87 18.53
N ASP A 324 11.94 24.05 17.59
CA ASP A 324 11.57 22.66 17.86
C ASP A 324 12.63 21.64 17.36
N GLU A 325 13.49 22.00 16.40
CA GLU A 325 14.54 21.12 15.88
C GLU A 325 15.77 21.04 16.82
N ASP A 326 15.94 19.89 17.45
CA ASP A 326 17.00 19.64 18.42
C ASP A 326 18.27 19.02 17.80
N GLN A 327 18.20 18.42 16.61
CA GLN A 327 19.36 17.76 15.98
C GLN A 327 19.60 18.18 14.52
N PRO A 328 20.12 19.40 14.29
CA PRO A 328 20.47 19.89 12.96
C PRO A 328 21.46 19.00 12.18
N PHE A 329 22.29 18.22 12.88
CA PHE A 329 23.25 17.31 12.22
C PHE A 329 22.58 16.12 11.53
N MET A 330 21.44 15.69 12.05
CA MET A 330 20.75 14.46 11.65
C MET A 330 19.43 14.77 10.92
N LEU A 331 19.36 15.88 10.17
CA LEU A 331 18.19 16.18 9.36
C LEU A 331 17.96 15.07 8.34
N SER A 332 16.77 14.48 8.37
CA SER A 332 16.32 13.56 7.32
C SER A 332 16.23 14.26 5.96
N SER A 333 16.15 13.49 4.89
CA SER A 333 16.00 14.02 3.53
C SER A 333 14.82 14.98 3.40
N VAL A 334 13.67 14.64 4.01
CA VAL A 334 12.46 15.47 4.02
C VAL A 334 12.70 16.81 4.74
N LYS A 335 13.34 16.80 5.92
CA LYS A 335 13.66 18.03 6.65
C LYS A 335 14.61 18.94 5.85
N ARG A 336 15.62 18.37 5.20
CA ARG A 336 16.53 19.15 4.33
C ARG A 336 15.78 19.77 3.15
N ALA A 337 14.91 19.00 2.50
CA ALA A 337 14.09 19.49 1.41
C ALA A 337 13.16 20.63 1.87
N LEU A 338 12.58 20.52 3.07
CA LEU A 338 11.77 21.59 3.66
C LEU A 338 12.59 22.84 3.96
N LEU A 339 13.76 22.70 4.60
CA LEU A 339 14.63 23.83 4.91
C LEU A 339 15.07 24.56 3.63
N GLN A 340 15.49 23.80 2.62
CA GLN A 340 15.88 24.37 1.33
C GLN A 340 14.72 25.10 0.66
N ALA A 341 13.55 24.46 0.55
CA ALA A 341 12.38 25.08 -0.07
C ALA A 341 11.96 26.36 0.66
N ALA A 342 11.99 26.36 1.99
CA ALA A 342 11.68 27.55 2.76
C ALA A 342 12.74 28.65 2.60
N ALA A 343 14.02 28.30 2.49
CA ALA A 343 15.09 29.27 2.23
C ALA A 343 15.01 29.89 0.82
N GLU A 344 14.54 29.14 -0.17
CA GLU A 344 14.31 29.64 -1.53
C GLU A 344 13.10 30.60 -1.60
N ASN A 345 12.04 30.32 -0.84
CA ASN A 345 10.81 31.13 -0.87
C ASN A 345 10.85 32.32 0.11
N TYR A 346 11.52 32.18 1.25
CA TYR A 346 11.62 33.19 2.30
C TYR A 346 13.08 33.38 2.78
N PRO A 347 13.98 33.86 1.91
CA PRO A 347 15.41 33.91 2.19
C PRO A 347 15.76 34.76 3.42
N GLU A 348 15.07 35.88 3.64
CA GLU A 348 15.27 36.71 4.83
C GLU A 348 14.97 35.97 6.13
N GLN A 349 13.83 35.27 6.16
CA GLN A 349 13.35 34.57 7.36
C GLN A 349 14.15 33.30 7.63
N ALA A 350 14.83 32.74 6.61
CA ALA A 350 15.68 31.58 6.77
C ALA A 350 17.04 31.90 7.40
N LYS A 351 17.59 33.12 7.20
CA LYS A 351 18.92 33.51 7.73
C LYS A 351 19.12 33.14 9.21
N PRO A 352 18.18 33.41 10.15
CA PRO A 352 18.36 33.09 11.57
C PRO A 352 18.55 31.60 11.85
N ILE A 353 17.91 30.72 11.07
CA ILE A 353 18.06 29.26 11.22
C ILE A 353 19.48 28.84 10.88
N TYR A 354 19.99 29.34 9.75
CA TYR A 354 21.34 29.06 9.29
C TYR A 354 22.38 29.58 10.29
N HIS A 355 22.22 30.80 10.82
CA HIS A 355 23.07 31.33 11.89
C HIS A 355 23.07 30.41 13.12
N GLN A 356 21.88 30.03 13.60
CA GLN A 356 21.74 29.16 14.77
C GLN A 356 22.39 27.80 14.54
N PHE A 357 22.21 27.20 13.36
CA PHE A 357 22.78 25.89 13.04
C PHE A 357 24.31 25.96 12.97
N ILE A 358 24.89 26.98 12.33
CA ILE A 358 26.34 27.20 12.27
C ILE A 358 26.93 27.23 13.69
N VAL A 359 26.36 28.07 14.57
CA VAL A 359 26.82 28.20 15.96
C VAL A 359 26.73 26.86 16.69
N ARG A 360 25.57 26.19 16.64
CA ARG A 360 25.36 24.89 17.29
C ARG A 360 26.33 23.83 16.80
N PHE A 361 26.67 23.82 15.51
CA PHE A 361 27.65 22.89 14.96
C PHE A 361 29.07 23.16 15.45
N VAL A 362 29.50 24.41 15.48
CA VAL A 362 30.83 24.77 15.98
C VAL A 362 30.97 24.41 17.47
N GLU A 363 29.91 24.58 18.26
CA GLU A 363 29.90 24.23 19.68
C GLU A 363 30.05 22.73 19.98
N LYS A 364 29.71 21.84 19.05
CA LYS A 364 29.91 20.39 19.22
C LYS A 364 31.37 19.94 19.15
N ARG A 365 32.29 20.83 18.73
CA ARG A 365 33.76 20.64 18.75
C ARG A 365 34.26 19.35 18.09
N SER A 366 33.63 18.93 17.00
CA SER A 366 34.04 17.75 16.23
C SER A 366 34.22 18.11 14.77
N ARG A 367 35.20 17.48 14.10
CA ARG A 367 35.53 17.75 12.70
C ARG A 367 34.31 17.59 11.78
N LYS A 368 33.47 16.57 12.01
CA LYS A 368 32.25 16.36 11.20
C LYS A 368 31.29 17.54 11.32
N HIS A 369 31.13 18.09 12.52
CA HIS A 369 30.26 19.25 12.74
C HIS A 369 30.86 20.54 12.17
N TYR A 370 32.19 20.71 12.24
CA TYR A 370 32.85 21.86 11.59
C TYR A 370 32.63 21.88 10.08
N ILE A 371 32.70 20.72 9.42
CA ILE A 371 32.41 20.60 7.99
C ILE A 371 30.97 21.05 7.69
N GLU A 372 30.00 20.60 8.49
CA GLU A 372 28.61 21.03 8.32
C GLU A 372 28.44 22.53 8.60
N ALA A 373 29.04 23.08 9.66
CA ALA A 373 29.01 24.51 9.93
C ALA A 373 29.49 25.34 8.73
N VAL A 374 30.57 24.90 8.07
CA VAL A 374 31.09 25.56 6.87
C VAL A 374 30.11 25.43 5.70
N ASN A 375 29.51 24.25 5.48
CA ASN A 375 28.50 24.05 4.44
C ASN A 375 27.29 24.99 4.63
N TYR A 376 26.79 25.11 5.87
CA TYR A 376 25.70 26.03 6.21
C TYR A 376 26.14 27.51 6.09
N THR A 377 27.41 27.84 6.34
CA THR A 377 27.95 29.20 6.12
C THR A 377 27.92 29.57 4.64
N VAL A 378 28.28 28.64 3.74
CA VAL A 378 28.20 28.84 2.29
C VAL A 378 26.75 29.03 1.84
N GLN A 379 25.80 28.27 2.40
CA GLN A 379 24.38 28.44 2.09
C GLN A 379 23.85 29.78 2.61
N LEU A 380 24.24 30.19 3.83
CA LEU A 380 23.88 31.48 4.42
C LEU A 380 24.36 32.66 3.55
N ARG A 381 25.59 32.58 3.01
CA ARG A 381 26.11 33.57 2.07
C ARG A 381 25.15 33.79 0.91
N LYS A 382 24.67 32.71 0.28
CA LYS A 382 23.72 32.80 -0.85
C LYS A 382 22.41 33.50 -0.46
N LEU A 383 21.94 33.33 0.77
CA LEU A 383 20.74 34.03 1.26
C LEU A 383 20.98 35.53 1.41
N TYR A 384 22.16 35.94 1.89
CA TYR A 384 22.55 37.35 1.96
C TYR A 384 22.79 37.96 0.58
N GLU A 385 23.34 37.21 -0.38
CA GLU A 385 23.45 37.62 -1.79
C GLU A 385 22.06 37.83 -2.40
N ALA A 386 21.13 36.89 -2.21
CA ALA A 386 19.75 36.98 -2.73
C ALA A 386 18.97 38.17 -2.17
N THR A 387 19.39 38.72 -1.03
CA THR A 387 18.73 39.83 -0.33
C THR A 387 19.55 41.12 -0.36
N SER A 388 20.67 41.14 -1.09
CA SER A 388 21.58 42.29 -1.22
C SER A 388 22.13 42.84 0.11
N ASP A 389 22.36 41.98 1.09
CA ASP A 389 22.78 42.35 2.45
C ASP A 389 24.16 41.76 2.81
N MET A 390 25.10 41.81 1.85
CA MET A 390 26.41 41.18 1.97
C MET A 390 27.30 41.76 3.07
N GLU A 391 27.18 43.05 3.37
CA GLU A 391 27.93 43.70 4.45
C GLU A 391 27.63 43.03 5.81
N ARG A 392 26.36 42.68 6.07
CA ARG A 392 25.99 41.98 7.31
C ARG A 392 26.53 40.55 7.36
N TYR A 393 26.60 39.86 6.22
CA TYR A 393 27.22 38.54 6.15
C TYR A 393 28.71 38.60 6.49
N GLU A 394 29.44 39.56 5.91
CA GLU A 394 30.87 39.76 6.18
C GLU A 394 31.12 40.05 7.66
N HIS A 395 30.34 40.96 8.24
CA HIS A 395 30.40 41.27 9.67
C HIS A 395 30.12 40.05 10.57
N PHE A 396 29.13 39.24 10.22
CA PHE A 396 28.87 37.99 10.92
C PHE A 396 30.07 37.03 10.82
N LEU A 397 30.62 36.84 9.62
CA LEU A 397 31.72 35.92 9.38
C LEU A 397 32.99 36.33 10.15
N GLU A 398 33.29 37.63 10.21
CA GLU A 398 34.39 38.17 11.01
C GLU A 398 34.17 37.89 12.50
N LYS A 399 32.98 38.19 13.03
CA LYS A 399 32.63 37.88 14.42
C LYS A 399 32.76 36.39 14.73
N LEU A 400 32.30 35.53 13.83
CA LEU A 400 32.38 34.08 13.98
C LEU A 400 33.84 33.60 14.05
N LYS A 401 34.72 34.12 13.18
CA LYS A 401 36.17 33.81 13.19
C LYS A 401 36.84 34.26 14.49
N VAL A 402 36.49 35.45 14.99
CA VAL A 402 37.03 35.97 16.25
C VAL A 402 36.57 35.12 17.44
N MET A 403 35.28 34.82 17.51
CA MET A 403 34.67 34.04 18.60
C MET A 403 35.26 32.63 18.72
N TYR A 404 35.51 31.97 17.58
CA TYR A 404 36.00 30.60 17.53
C TYR A 404 37.47 30.47 17.10
N ARG A 405 38.29 31.51 17.34
CA ARG A 405 39.73 31.55 16.97
C ARG A 405 40.55 30.37 17.48
N THR A 406 40.16 29.77 18.61
CA THR A 406 40.85 28.63 19.22
C THR A 406 40.51 27.31 18.55
N SER A 407 39.41 27.24 17.80
CA SER A 407 38.98 26.06 17.06
C SER A 407 39.72 25.99 15.72
N ARG A 408 41.04 25.73 15.75
CA ARG A 408 41.91 25.74 14.55
C ARG A 408 41.35 24.93 13.38
N VAL A 409 40.85 23.72 13.65
CA VAL A 409 40.25 22.84 12.62
C VAL A 409 39.05 23.51 11.95
N PHE A 410 38.19 24.20 12.70
CA PHE A 410 37.06 24.93 12.11
C PHE A 410 37.54 26.08 11.22
N ILE A 411 38.53 26.86 11.67
CA ILE A 411 39.09 27.98 10.89
C ILE A 411 39.77 27.48 9.62
N GLU A 412 40.48 26.35 9.67
CA GLU A 412 41.09 25.72 8.49
C GLU A 412 40.03 25.24 7.49
N GLU A 413 38.99 24.54 7.95
CA GLU A 413 37.90 24.09 7.08
C GLU A 413 37.14 25.28 6.48
N LEU A 414 36.96 26.38 7.25
CA LEU A 414 36.34 27.61 6.77
C LEU A 414 37.18 28.28 5.67
N LYS A 415 38.50 28.43 5.86
CA LYS A 415 39.41 28.99 4.84
C LYS A 415 39.47 28.17 3.55
N ARG A 416 39.22 26.87 3.65
CA ARG A 416 39.30 25.96 2.50
C ARG A 416 38.07 26.06 1.58
N ARG A 417 36.91 26.48 2.12
CA ARG A 417 35.61 26.36 1.41
C ARG A 417 34.80 27.66 1.33
N ALA A 418 35.07 28.65 2.19
CA ALA A 418 34.46 29.98 2.13
C ALA A 418 35.24 30.87 1.15
#